data_AF-A0A3B1DHD7-F1
#
_entry.id   AF-A0A3B1DHD7-F1
#
_cell.length_a   1.000
_cell.length_b   1.000
_cell.length_c   1.000
_cell.angle_alpha   90.00
_cell.angle_beta   90.00
_cell.angle_gamma   90.00
#
_symmetry.space_group_name_H-M   'P 1'
#
loop_
_entity.id
_entity.type
_entity.pdbx_description
1 polymer ?
#
loop_
_entity_poly.entity_id
_entity_poly.type
_entity_poly.pdbx_seq_one_letter_code
_entity_poly.pdbx_strand_id
1 'polypeptide(L)' 'MTVKTDNENLVQIKKDLAKKYEHLATLAKSDAKRRQFSSKAARFRRQADNIARR' A
#
# COMPACT_ATOMS: atom_id res chain seq x y z
N MET A 1 -15.61 14.39 -17.01
CA MET A 1 -15.76 13.03 -16.44
C MET A 1 -14.38 12.61 -15.94
N THR A 2 -14.16 12.50 -14.62
CA THR A 2 -12.78 12.31 -14.06
C THR A 2 -12.76 11.65 -12.67
N VAL A 3 -13.48 12.19 -11.69
CA VAL A 3 -13.26 11.86 -10.26
C VAL A 3 -13.31 10.36 -9.90
N LYS A 4 -14.17 9.56 -10.56
CA LYS A 4 -14.24 8.10 -10.32
C LYS A 4 -12.95 7.38 -10.75
N THR A 5 -12.49 7.62 -11.97
CA THR A 5 -11.24 7.05 -12.50
C THR A 5 -10.02 7.53 -11.72
N ASP A 6 -10.03 8.75 -11.18
CA ASP A 6 -8.94 9.27 -10.35
C ASP A 6 -8.85 8.54 -9.00
N ASN A 7 -9.99 8.30 -8.34
CA ASN A 7 -10.07 7.50 -7.13
C ASN A 7 -9.68 6.03 -7.37
N GLU A 8 -10.13 5.42 -8.47
CA GLU A 8 -9.79 4.04 -8.85
C GLU A 8 -8.29 3.87 -9.11
N ASN A 9 -7.69 4.78 -9.88
CA ASN A 9 -6.24 4.85 -10.09
C ASN A 9 -5.48 5.01 -8.77
N LEU A 10 -5.94 5.90 -7.88
CA LEU A 10 -5.30 6.11 -6.58
C LEU A 10 -5.41 4.87 -5.68
N VAL A 11 -6.55 4.18 -5.66
CA VAL A 11 -6.72 2.88 -4.97
C VAL A 11 -5.73 1.84 -5.50
N GLN A 12 -5.55 1.75 -6.82
CA GLN A 12 -4.62 0.81 -7.42
C GLN A 12 -3.16 1.12 -7.07
N ILE A 13 -2.75 2.39 -7.18
CA ILE A 13 -1.41 2.85 -6.77
C ILE A 13 -1.14 2.51 -5.28
N LYS A 14 -2.13 2.64 -4.40
CA LYS A 14 -2.00 2.26 -2.99
C LYS A 14 -1.87 0.75 -2.79
N LYS A 15 -2.60 -0.07 -3.55
CA LYS A 15 -2.46 -1.55 -3.54
C LYS A 15 -1.07 -1.98 -4.02
N ASP A 16 -0.56 -1.37 -5.09
CA ASP A 16 0.77 -1.68 -5.63
C ASP A 16 1.90 -1.22 -4.71
N LEU A 17 1.77 -0.07 -4.06
CA LEU A 17 2.68 0.36 -2.98
C LEU A 17 2.67 -0.61 -1.81
N ALA A 18 1.50 -1.13 -1.40
CA ALA A 18 1.43 -2.15 -0.36
C ALA A 18 2.20 -3.41 -0.77
N LYS A 19 1.89 -3.99 -1.94
CA LYS A 19 2.55 -5.19 -2.47
C LYS A 19 4.07 -5.05 -2.59
N LYS A 20 4.55 -3.88 -3.05
CA LYS A 20 5.99 -3.55 -3.09
C LYS A 20 6.62 -3.55 -1.69
N TYR A 21 5.95 -2.96 -0.69
CA TYR A 21 6.46 -2.95 0.69
C TYR A 21 6.37 -4.31 1.40
N GLU A 22 5.40 -5.16 1.07
CA GLU A 22 5.38 -6.55 1.58
C GLU A 22 6.55 -7.36 1.01
N HIS A 23 6.83 -7.24 -0.29
CA HIS A 23 7.98 -7.89 -0.89
C HIS A 23 9.31 -7.38 -0.30
N LEU A 24 9.46 -6.07 -0.11
CA LEU A 24 10.62 -5.51 0.59
C LEU A 24 10.73 -6.02 2.05
N ALA A 25 9.62 -6.30 2.73
CA ALA A 25 9.65 -6.93 4.04
C ALA A 25 10.18 -8.38 3.96
N THR A 26 9.73 -9.18 2.98
CA THR A 26 10.24 -10.55 2.79
C THR A 26 11.74 -10.60 2.46
N LEU A 27 12.26 -9.61 1.72
CA LEU A 27 13.68 -9.51 1.38
C LEU A 27 14.55 -8.87 2.48
N ALA A 28 13.94 -8.26 3.51
CA ALA A 28 14.67 -7.55 4.54
C ALA A 28 15.33 -8.50 5.56
N LYS A 29 16.65 -8.67 5.44
CA LYS A 29 17.48 -9.40 6.42
C LYS A 29 17.41 -8.81 7.84
N SER A 30 17.30 -7.49 7.96
CA SER A 30 17.16 -6.80 9.26
C SER A 30 15.71 -6.77 9.73
N ASP A 31 15.45 -7.27 10.93
CA ASP A 31 14.12 -7.28 11.55
C ASP A 31 13.51 -5.88 11.72
N ALA A 32 14.33 -4.86 12.02
CA ALA A 32 13.88 -3.48 12.09
C ALA A 32 13.35 -2.98 10.73
N LYS A 33 14.07 -3.30 9.63
CA LYS A 33 13.61 -2.98 8.26
C LYS A 33 12.39 -3.82 7.88
N ARG A 34 12.34 -5.11 8.24
CA ARG A 34 11.16 -5.98 8.02
C ARG A 34 9.91 -5.38 8.67
N ARG A 35 9.96 -5.09 9.97
CA ARG A 35 8.87 -4.44 10.73
C ARG A 35 8.48 -3.09 10.13
N GLN A 36 9.45 -2.26 9.72
CA GLN A 36 9.18 -0.97 9.08
C GLN A 36 8.44 -1.14 7.74
N PHE A 37 8.86 -2.08 6.89
CA PHE A 37 8.24 -2.33 5.59
C PHE A 37 6.85 -2.97 5.72
N SER A 38 6.65 -3.95 6.60
CA SER A 38 5.32 -4.51 6.91
C SER A 38 4.35 -3.44 7.44
N SER A 39 4.83 -2.53 8.30
CA SER A 39 4.03 -1.40 8.80
C SER A 39 3.64 -0.42 7.67
N LYS A 40 4.57 -0.11 6.75
CA LYS A 40 4.27 0.69 5.56
C LYS A 40 3.23 0.00 4.66
N ALA A 41 3.36 -1.29 4.39
CA ALA A 41 2.38 -2.03 3.60
C ALA A 41 0.98 -2.04 4.24
N ALA A 42 0.88 -2.32 5.54
CA ALA A 42 -0.37 -2.26 6.29
C ALA A 42 -0.98 -0.84 6.37
N ARG A 43 -0.16 0.21 6.25
CA ARG A 43 -0.64 1.60 6.08
C ARG A 43 -1.20 1.83 4.67
N PHE A 44 -0.53 1.34 3.62
CA PHE A 44 -0.99 1.52 2.24
C PHE A 44 -2.26 0.71 1.91
N ARG A 45 -2.41 -0.51 2.44
CA ARG A 45 -3.67 -1.28 2.37
C ARG A 45 -4.85 -0.47 2.93
N ARG A 46 -4.75 -0.04 4.20
CA ARG A 46 -5.77 0.80 4.87
C ARG A 46 -6.04 2.12 4.14
N GLN A 47 -5.06 2.70 3.44
CA GLN A 47 -5.30 3.86 2.58
C GLN A 47 -6.10 3.51 1.32
N ALA A 48 -5.81 2.39 0.65
CA ALA A 48 -6.61 1.90 -0.47
C ALA A 48 -8.06 1.61 -0.03
N ASP A 49 -8.23 0.92 1.11
CA ASP A 49 -9.54 0.54 1.65
C ASP A 49 -10.37 1.78 2.02
N ASN A 50 -9.75 2.80 2.61
CA ASN A 50 -10.43 4.05 2.99
C ASN A 50 -10.78 4.95 1.79
N ILE A 51 -10.12 4.79 0.64
CA ILE A 51 -10.46 5.51 -0.60
C ILE A 51 -11.54 4.73 -1.37
N ALA A 52 -11.47 3.40 -1.40
CA ALA A 52 -12.49 2.54 -2.02
C ALA A 52 -13.85 2.52 -1.29
N ARG A 53 -13.93 3.17 -0.11
CA ARG A 53 -15.15 3.37 0.68
C ARG A 53 -15.69 4.82 0.62
N ARG A 54 -15.19 5.65 -0.29
CA ARG A 54 -15.53 7.07 -0.46
C ARG A 54 -15.97 7.39 -1.88
#